data_AF-A0A2U1PAJ8-F1
#
_entry.id   AF-A0A2U1PAJ8-F1
#
_cell.length_a   1.000
_cell.length_b   1.000
_cell.length_c   1.000
_cell.angle_alpha   90.00
_cell.angle_beta   90.00
_cell.angle_gamma   90.00
#
_symmetry.space_group_name_H-M   'P 1'
#
loop_
_entity.id
_entity.type
_entity.pdbx_description
1 polymer ?
#
loop_
_entity_poly.entity_id
_entity_poly.type
_entity_poly.pdbx_seq_one_letter_code
_entity_poly.pdbx_strand_id
1 'polypeptide(L)'
;MAHPKRWSDHCPVSLKTTTYDFGPSPFRFYTSWLDIPSINEVVEKVVGDVDLHSLGRADLILMAKLKKVKDALKAWRFENKVTEDREVEGLLNSCDQWEAKAELGLITDGEIELWATAHAKWQEIENRKAMDIKQKSRVKWALDGDENSSFFHRMCKIHISNNRINGLPINGLWETRPNHIKKEVMHFYREKFKEQRPSKPCIIFEGIKNCPRLIKPS
;
A
#
# COMPACT_ATOMS: atom_id res chain seq x y z
N MET A 1 -19.79 -0.41 -27.45
CA MET A 1 -20.76 -0.64 -28.55
C MET A 1 -20.12 -0.13 -29.83
N ALA A 2 -20.19 -0.89 -30.92
CA ALA A 2 -19.63 -0.50 -32.21
C ALA A 2 -20.61 0.39 -32.97
N HIS A 3 -20.15 1.53 -33.49
CA HIS A 3 -20.98 2.49 -34.21
C HIS A 3 -21.06 2.18 -35.71
N PRO A 4 -22.17 2.54 -36.40
CA PRO A 4 -22.31 2.28 -37.83
C PRO A 4 -21.30 3.08 -38.66
N LYS A 5 -20.61 2.39 -39.59
CA LYS A 5 -19.63 2.96 -40.51
C LYS A 5 -20.31 3.86 -41.53
N ARG A 6 -20.07 5.17 -41.45
CA ARG A 6 -20.55 6.11 -42.49
C ARG A 6 -19.42 6.83 -43.23
N TRP A 7 -18.26 7.09 -42.62
CA TRP A 7 -17.19 7.88 -43.26
C TRP A 7 -15.74 7.47 -42.93
N SER A 8 -15.52 6.37 -42.20
CA SER A 8 -14.18 5.81 -41.97
C SER A 8 -14.27 4.30 -41.76
N ASP A 9 -13.25 3.59 -42.23
CA ASP A 9 -12.98 2.17 -42.04
C ASP A 9 -12.58 1.80 -40.61
N HIS A 10 -12.11 2.79 -39.83
CA HIS A 10 -11.86 2.67 -38.41
C HIS A 10 -13.19 2.69 -37.63
N CYS A 11 -13.52 1.58 -36.98
CA CYS A 11 -14.67 1.48 -36.10
C CYS A 11 -14.26 2.04 -34.71
N PRO A 12 -14.71 3.23 -34.30
CA PRO A 12 -14.38 3.74 -32.98
C PRO A 12 -15.01 2.84 -31.91
N VAL A 13 -14.16 2.27 -31.05
CA VAL A 13 -14.60 1.46 -29.92
C VAL A 13 -14.94 2.41 -28.78
N SER A 14 -16.23 2.54 -28.48
CA SER A 14 -16.69 3.28 -27.31
C SER A 14 -16.38 2.50 -26.04
N LEU A 15 -15.33 2.90 -25.34
CA LEU A 15 -14.95 2.40 -24.02
C LEU A 15 -15.81 3.10 -22.96
N LYS A 16 -16.78 2.37 -22.39
CA LYS A 16 -17.54 2.85 -21.23
C LYS A 16 -16.77 2.50 -19.95
N THR A 17 -15.97 3.44 -19.44
CA THR A 17 -15.33 3.33 -18.12
C THR A 17 -16.36 3.63 -17.05
N THR A 18 -17.17 2.64 -16.66
CA THR A 18 -17.90 2.74 -15.39
C THR A 18 -16.87 2.66 -14.25
N THR A 19 -16.72 3.73 -13.50
CA THR A 19 -15.91 3.76 -12.27
C THR A 19 -16.62 2.93 -11.21
N TYR A 20 -15.98 1.83 -10.78
CA TYR A 20 -16.48 1.01 -9.69
C TYR A 20 -15.80 1.44 -8.40
N ASP A 21 -16.51 2.19 -7.55
CA ASP A 21 -15.98 2.64 -6.27
C ASP A 21 -16.14 1.55 -5.19
N PHE A 22 -15.11 0.72 -5.06
CA PHE A 22 -14.99 -0.25 -3.96
C PHE A 22 -14.44 0.37 -2.67
N GLY A 23 -14.33 1.70 -2.60
CA GLY A 23 -13.81 2.45 -1.47
C GLY A 23 -12.29 2.60 -1.51
N PRO A 24 -11.70 3.16 -0.44
CA PRO A 24 -10.27 3.40 -0.37
C PRO A 24 -9.49 2.09 -0.41
N SER A 25 -8.32 2.11 -1.07
CA SER A 25 -7.42 0.97 -1.10
C SER A 25 -7.03 0.54 0.31
N PRO A 26 -6.87 -0.77 0.57
CA PRO A 26 -6.41 -1.24 1.85
C PRO A 26 -5.02 -0.66 2.17
N PHE A 27 -4.78 -0.38 3.45
CA PHE A 27 -3.46 0.05 3.90
C PHE A 27 -2.43 -1.05 3.63
N ARG A 28 -1.27 -0.64 3.11
CA ARG A 28 -0.13 -1.52 2.87
C ARG A 28 1.13 -0.81 3.37
N PHE A 29 1.90 -1.54 4.16
CA PHE A 29 3.23 -1.13 4.60
C PHE A 29 4.26 -1.53 3.55
N TYR A 30 5.20 -0.64 3.23
CA TYR A 30 6.31 -0.96 2.34
C TYR A 30 7.64 -1.02 3.09
N THR A 31 8.49 -1.97 2.71
CA THR A 31 9.80 -2.15 3.32
C THR A 31 10.69 -0.93 3.10
N SER A 32 10.57 -0.23 1.98
CA SER A 32 11.29 1.02 1.69
C SER A 32 11.06 2.13 2.73
N TRP A 33 9.95 2.06 3.48
CA TRP A 33 9.65 3.02 4.53
C TRP A 33 10.60 2.87 5.72
N LEU A 34 11.19 1.69 5.91
CA LEU A 34 12.18 1.44 6.97
C LEU A 34 13.50 2.18 6.72
N ASP A 35 13.78 2.56 5.47
CA ASP A 35 14.96 3.35 5.12
C ASP A 35 14.78 4.83 5.48
N ILE A 36 13.57 5.26 5.83
CA ILE A 36 13.27 6.63 6.25
C ILE A 36 13.45 6.72 7.77
N PRO A 37 14.46 7.46 8.28
CA PRO A 37 14.82 7.42 9.70
C PRO A 37 13.67 7.76 10.66
N SER A 38 12.77 8.65 10.25
CA SER A 38 11.66 9.16 11.08
C SER A 38 10.55 8.13 11.34
N ILE A 39 10.53 6.97 10.66
CA ILE A 39 9.47 5.98 10.86
C ILE A 39 9.52 5.34 12.25
N ASN A 40 10.73 5.09 12.77
CA ASN A 40 10.90 4.43 14.06
C ASN A 40 10.37 5.33 15.19
N GLU A 41 10.67 6.62 15.12
CA GLU A 41 10.17 7.63 16.06
C GLU A 41 8.63 7.66 16.10
N VAL A 42 7.97 7.54 14.95
CA VAL A 42 6.50 7.48 14.86
C VAL A 42 5.95 6.25 15.58
N VAL A 43 6.56 5.08 15.37
CA VAL A 43 6.11 3.84 16.01
C VAL A 43 6.36 3.87 17.52
N GLU A 44 7.56 4.27 17.94
CA GLU A 44 7.93 4.35 19.36
C GLU A 44 7.03 5.33 20.11
N LYS A 45 6.79 6.52 19.53
CA LYS A 45 5.87 7.51 20.10
C LYS A 45 4.48 6.94 20.29
N VAL A 46 3.92 6.28 19.27
CA VAL A 46 2.58 5.71 19.36
C VAL A 46 2.53 4.54 20.33
N VAL A 47 3.55 3.69 20.38
CA VAL A 47 3.55 2.54 21.29
C VAL A 47 3.72 2.98 22.75
N GLY A 48 4.55 4.00 23.00
CA GLY A 48 4.80 4.56 24.33
C GLY A 48 3.63 5.37 24.90
N ASP A 49 2.88 6.08 24.07
CA ASP A 49 1.72 6.90 24.48
C ASP A 49 0.44 6.05 24.75
N VAL A 50 0.49 4.76 24.44
CA VAL A 50 -0.69 3.90 24.49
C VAL A 50 -0.79 3.15 25.81
N ASP A 51 -1.35 3.84 26.81
CA ASP A 51 -1.90 3.18 28.00
C ASP A 51 -3.28 2.57 27.67
N LEU A 52 -3.27 1.27 27.36
CA LEU A 52 -4.47 0.48 27.13
C LEU A 52 -4.65 -0.61 28.20
N HIS A 53 -4.01 -0.46 29.36
CA HIS A 53 -4.19 -1.42 30.46
C HIS A 53 -5.66 -1.52 30.90
N SER A 54 -6.48 -0.50 30.59
CA SER A 54 -7.92 -0.45 30.85
C SER A 54 -8.81 -1.22 29.85
N LEU A 55 -8.30 -1.65 28.68
CA LEU A 55 -9.11 -2.34 27.66
C LEU A 55 -9.33 -3.84 27.95
N GLY A 56 -8.76 -4.36 29.05
CA GLY A 56 -8.93 -5.75 29.48
C GLY A 56 -8.16 -6.75 28.62
N ARG A 57 -8.83 -7.45 27.69
CA ARG A 57 -8.26 -8.61 26.99
C ARG A 57 -7.06 -8.22 26.11
N ALA A 58 -6.00 -9.04 26.15
CA ALA A 58 -4.76 -8.80 25.43
C ALA A 58 -4.94 -8.68 23.89
N ASP A 59 -5.90 -9.40 23.31
CA ASP A 59 -6.19 -9.33 21.87
C ASP A 59 -6.82 -7.99 21.46
N LEU A 60 -7.70 -7.43 22.29
CA LEU A 60 -8.29 -6.11 22.07
C LEU A 60 -7.25 -5.00 22.23
N ILE A 61 -6.36 -5.14 23.22
CA ILE A 61 -5.23 -4.21 23.43
C ILE A 61 -4.31 -4.22 22.21
N LEU A 62 -3.93 -5.40 21.72
CA LEU A 62 -3.10 -5.53 20.52
C LEU A 62 -3.78 -4.93 19.29
N MET A 63 -5.07 -5.24 19.07
CA MET A 63 -5.84 -4.67 17.95
C MET A 63 -5.86 -3.13 18.01
N ALA A 64 -6.10 -2.56 19.18
CA ALA A 64 -6.13 -1.11 19.38
C ALA A 64 -4.75 -0.46 19.16
N LYS A 65 -3.66 -1.09 19.64
CA LYS A 65 -2.28 -0.66 19.37
C LYS A 65 -2.00 -0.65 17.87
N LEU A 66 -2.24 -1.77 17.18
CA LEU A 66 -2.02 -1.88 15.74
C LEU A 66 -2.85 -0.87 14.94
N LYS A 67 -4.08 -0.59 15.37
CA LYS A 67 -4.94 0.43 14.75
C LYS A 67 -4.33 1.82 14.88
N LYS A 68 -3.91 2.22 16.09
CA LYS A 68 -3.25 3.52 16.33
C LYS A 68 -1.96 3.66 15.52
N VAL A 69 -1.10 2.64 15.53
CA VAL A 69 0.15 2.64 14.73
C VAL A 69 -0.17 2.78 13.24
N LYS A 70 -1.14 2.04 12.72
CA LYS A 70 -1.58 2.15 11.33
C LYS A 70 -2.05 3.57 10.99
N ASP A 71 -2.85 4.20 11.85
CA ASP A 71 -3.39 5.54 11.58
C ASP A 71 -2.29 6.61 11.64
N ALA A 72 -1.33 6.49 12.57
CA ALA A 72 -0.17 7.36 12.62
C ALA A 72 0.75 7.19 11.40
N LEU A 73 1.03 5.96 10.98
CA LEU A 73 1.83 5.68 9.78
C LEU A 73 1.17 6.20 8.51
N LYS A 74 -0.17 6.21 8.43
CA LYS A 74 -0.88 6.82 7.30
C LYS A 74 -0.68 8.33 7.24
N ALA A 75 -0.82 9.02 8.37
CA ALA A 75 -0.60 10.46 8.45
C ALA A 75 0.86 10.81 8.10
N TRP A 76 1.81 10.13 8.74
CA TRP A 76 3.23 10.26 8.45
C TRP A 76 3.55 10.01 6.97
N ARG A 77 3.00 8.96 6.35
CA ARG A 77 3.29 8.69 4.93
C ARG A 77 2.71 9.75 4.01
N PHE A 78 1.53 10.30 4.34
CA PHE A 78 0.94 11.39 3.56
C PHE A 78 1.83 12.63 3.60
N GLU A 79 2.31 13.02 4.79
CA GLU A 79 3.22 14.16 4.96
C GLU A 79 4.57 13.93 4.27
N ASN A 80 5.20 12.77 4.47
CA ASN A 80 6.47 12.43 3.82
C ASN A 80 6.35 12.42 2.30
N LYS A 81 5.23 11.96 1.75
CA LYS A 81 5.03 11.97 0.31
C LYS A 81 5.02 13.41 -0.24
N VAL A 82 4.37 14.35 0.43
CA VAL A 82 4.37 15.76 0.00
C VAL A 82 5.79 16.33 0.02
N THR A 83 6.58 15.99 1.03
CA THR A 83 7.99 16.41 1.12
C THR A 83 8.85 15.76 0.03
N GLU A 84 8.72 14.45 -0.18
CA GLU A 84 9.40 13.71 -1.25
C GLU A 84 9.05 14.27 -2.63
N ASP A 85 7.76 14.54 -2.91
CA ASP A 85 7.32 15.07 -4.21
C ASP A 85 7.94 16.46 -4.49
N ARG A 86 8.04 17.33 -3.47
CA ARG A 86 8.72 18.63 -3.58
C ARG A 86 10.24 18.48 -3.76
N GLU A 87 10.86 17.53 -3.07
CA GLU A 87 12.29 17.27 -3.21
C GLU A 87 12.61 16.76 -4.61
N VAL A 88 11.80 15.84 -5.15
CA VAL A 88 11.92 15.35 -6.54
C VAL A 88 11.77 16.49 -7.54
N GLU A 89 10.80 17.38 -7.35
CA GLU A 89 10.61 18.56 -8.22
C GLU A 89 11.84 19.49 -8.17
N GLY A 90 12.40 19.73 -6.98
CA GLY A 90 13.62 20.52 -6.81
C GLY A 90 14.85 19.88 -7.46
N LEU A 91 14.99 18.56 -7.36
CA LEU A 91 16.06 17.81 -8.01
C LEU A 91 15.93 17.85 -9.54
N LEU A 92 14.72 17.72 -10.08
CA LEU A 92 14.47 17.77 -11.52
C LEU A 92 14.80 19.17 -12.08
N ASN A 93 14.35 20.23 -11.42
CA ASN A 93 14.69 21.61 -11.80
C ASN A 93 16.20 21.87 -11.73
N SER A 94 16.89 21.25 -10.77
CA SER A 94 18.34 21.33 -10.66
C SER A 94 19.02 20.61 -11.83
N CYS A 95 18.54 19.42 -12.22
CA CYS A 95 19.04 18.71 -13.41
C CYS A 95 18.91 19.57 -14.67
N ASP A 96 17.75 20.19 -14.91
CA ASP A 96 17.53 21.06 -16.08
C ASP A 96 18.52 22.25 -16.10
N GLN A 97 18.82 22.82 -14.94
CA GLN A 97 19.81 23.90 -14.81
C GLN A 97 21.24 23.42 -15.12
N TRP A 98 21.59 22.21 -14.69
CA TRP A 98 22.91 21.63 -14.96
C TRP A 98 23.08 21.26 -16.43
N GLU A 99 22.04 20.71 -17.08
CA GLU A 99 22.05 20.45 -18.52
C GLU A 99 22.28 21.74 -19.32
N ALA A 100 21.54 22.81 -19.00
CA ALA A 100 21.72 24.11 -19.65
C ALA A 100 23.12 24.72 -19.43
N LYS A 101 23.71 24.54 -18.24
CA LYS A 101 25.08 24.99 -17.95
C LYS A 101 26.15 24.15 -18.65
N ALA A 102 25.92 22.84 -18.78
CA ALA A 102 26.82 21.94 -19.49
C ALA A 102 26.93 22.30 -20.97
N GLU A 103 25.82 22.69 -21.61
CA GLU A 103 25.81 23.19 -22.99
C GLU A 103 26.66 24.47 -23.18
N LEU A 104 26.78 25.29 -22.13
CA LEU A 104 27.59 26.51 -22.12
C LEU A 104 29.07 26.26 -21.79
N GLY A 105 29.45 25.04 -21.36
CA GLY A 105 30.84 24.64 -21.07
C GLY A 105 31.43 25.25 -19.79
N LEU A 106 30.61 25.79 -18.88
CA LEU A 106 31.04 26.50 -17.67
C LEU A 106 30.63 25.74 -16.40
N ILE A 107 31.27 24.60 -16.12
CA ILE A 107 31.05 23.85 -14.88
C ILE A 107 32.31 23.92 -14.03
N THR A 108 32.18 24.40 -12.80
CA THR A 108 33.26 24.43 -11.79
C THR A 108 33.28 23.14 -10.96
N ASP A 109 34.41 22.81 -10.34
CA ASP A 109 34.54 21.59 -9.52
C ASP A 109 33.52 21.53 -8.36
N GLY A 110 33.21 22.67 -7.73
CA GLY A 110 32.18 22.73 -6.68
C GLY A 110 30.76 22.48 -7.19
N GLU A 111 30.49 22.81 -8.45
CA GLU A 111 29.21 22.52 -9.09
C GLU A 111 29.07 21.04 -9.45
N ILE A 112 30.18 20.37 -9.80
CA ILE A 112 30.21 18.91 -10.01
C ILE A 112 29.86 18.18 -8.71
N GLU A 113 30.38 18.62 -7.57
CA GLU A 113 30.08 18.01 -6.25
C GLU A 113 28.60 18.18 -5.86
N LEU A 114 28.03 19.37 -6.10
CA LEU A 114 26.61 19.62 -5.89
C LEU A 114 25.73 18.72 -6.77
N TRP A 115 26.10 18.58 -8.04
CA TRP A 115 25.41 17.67 -8.97
C TRP A 115 25.50 16.22 -8.51
N ALA A 116 26.69 15.73 -8.13
CA ALA A 116 26.87 14.37 -7.64
C ALA A 116 26.02 14.08 -6.41
N THR A 117 25.93 15.04 -5.49
CA THR A 117 25.09 14.92 -4.29
C THR A 117 23.60 14.88 -4.64
N ALA A 118 23.14 15.74 -5.54
CA ALA A 118 21.75 15.75 -6.01
C ALA A 118 21.39 14.44 -6.74
N HIS A 119 22.29 13.95 -7.58
CA HIS A 119 22.14 12.69 -8.30
C HIS A 119 22.06 11.48 -7.34
N ALA A 120 22.92 11.43 -6.32
CA ALA A 120 22.88 10.38 -5.30
C ALA A 120 21.53 10.34 -4.55
N LYS A 121 21.00 11.51 -4.15
CA LYS A 121 19.67 11.62 -3.53
C LYS A 121 18.55 11.15 -4.46
N TRP A 122 18.63 11.53 -5.74
CA TRP A 122 17.65 11.09 -6.73
C TRP A 122 17.66 9.57 -6.90
N GLN A 123 18.84 8.96 -6.98
CA GLN A 123 18.99 7.50 -7.03
C GLN A 123 18.40 6.82 -5.79
N GLU A 124 18.58 7.38 -4.59
CA GLU A 124 17.98 6.84 -3.37
C GLU A 124 16.44 6.85 -3.42
N ILE A 125 15.84 7.94 -3.90
CA ILE A 125 14.38 8.03 -4.10
C ILE A 125 13.90 6.98 -5.11
N GLU A 126 14.62 6.80 -6.21
CA GLU A 126 14.24 5.85 -7.26
C GLU A 126 14.37 4.40 -6.79
N ASN A 127 15.43 4.09 -6.03
CA ASN A 127 15.62 2.79 -5.39
C ASN A 127 14.46 2.45 -4.44
N ARG A 128 14.00 3.42 -3.64
CA ARG A 128 12.84 3.23 -2.76
C ARG A 128 11.55 2.96 -3.56
N LYS A 129 11.31 3.67 -4.66
CA LYS A 129 10.18 3.40 -5.56
C LYS A 129 10.27 2.00 -6.18
N ALA A 130 11.44 1.59 -6.62
CA ALA A 130 11.66 0.25 -7.19
C ALA A 130 11.34 -0.85 -6.16
N MET A 131 11.78 -0.67 -4.91
CA MET A 131 11.43 -1.57 -3.80
C MET A 131 9.92 -1.66 -3.57
N ASP A 132 9.21 -0.53 -3.60
CA ASP A 132 7.75 -0.50 -3.47
C ASP A 132 7.06 -1.29 -4.58
N ILE A 133 7.43 -1.04 -5.83
CA ILE A 133 6.82 -1.70 -7.00
C ILE A 133 7.11 -3.20 -6.96
N LYS A 134 8.33 -3.60 -6.59
CA LYS A 134 8.72 -4.99 -6.38
C LYS A 134 7.83 -5.64 -5.31
N GLN A 135 7.65 -5.03 -4.15
CA GLN A 135 6.79 -5.56 -3.10
C GLN A 135 5.30 -5.60 -3.51
N LYS A 136 4.82 -4.63 -4.29
CA LYS A 136 3.46 -4.63 -4.86
C LYS A 136 3.25 -5.79 -5.81
N SER A 137 4.26 -6.13 -6.62
CA SER A 137 4.16 -7.20 -7.61
C SER A 137 3.99 -8.59 -6.99
N ARG A 138 4.44 -8.80 -5.74
CA ARG A 138 4.45 -10.11 -5.04
C ARG A 138 5.23 -11.21 -5.77
N VAL A 139 6.13 -10.84 -6.69
CA VAL A 139 6.99 -11.79 -7.41
C VAL A 139 8.19 -12.18 -6.52
N LYS A 140 8.49 -13.49 -6.44
CA LYS A 140 9.68 -14.00 -5.73
C LYS A 140 10.89 -13.93 -6.67
N TRP A 141 12.01 -13.42 -6.14
CA TRP A 141 13.22 -12.97 -6.86
C TRP A 141 14.01 -14.04 -7.64
N ALA A 142 13.76 -15.34 -7.47
CA ALA A 142 14.70 -16.39 -7.88
C ALA A 142 14.86 -16.60 -9.41
N LEU A 143 14.32 -15.74 -10.27
CA LEU A 143 14.28 -15.99 -11.72
C LEU A 143 14.89 -14.92 -12.63
N ASP A 144 14.98 -13.64 -12.28
CA ASP A 144 15.40 -12.63 -13.27
C ASP A 144 16.32 -11.54 -12.70
N GLY A 145 17.51 -11.42 -13.27
CA GLY A 145 18.59 -10.49 -12.91
C GLY A 145 18.56 -9.18 -13.69
N ASP A 146 17.44 -8.46 -13.66
CA ASP A 146 17.34 -7.10 -14.25
C ASP A 146 16.53 -6.15 -13.33
N GLU A 147 16.95 -4.90 -13.25
CA GLU A 147 16.31 -3.78 -12.53
C GLU A 147 15.05 -3.27 -13.26
N ASN A 148 14.26 -4.18 -13.83
CA ASN A 148 13.17 -3.81 -14.73
C ASN A 148 11.89 -3.44 -13.97
N SER A 149 11.71 -2.15 -13.70
CA SER A 149 10.47 -1.62 -13.12
C SER A 149 9.22 -1.91 -13.98
N SER A 150 9.36 -1.97 -15.32
CA SER A 150 8.26 -2.21 -16.25
C SER A 150 7.65 -3.61 -16.10
N PHE A 151 8.48 -4.61 -15.80
CA PHE A 151 8.05 -5.98 -15.50
C PHE A 151 7.16 -6.00 -14.24
N PHE A 152 7.63 -5.40 -13.15
CA PHE A 152 6.87 -5.37 -11.90
C PHE A 152 5.57 -4.57 -12.04
N HIS A 153 5.57 -3.48 -12.80
CA HIS A 153 4.36 -2.74 -13.15
C HIS A 153 3.36 -3.60 -13.93
N ARG A 154 3.82 -4.37 -14.92
CA ARG A 154 2.98 -5.30 -15.69
C ARG A 154 2.37 -6.36 -14.78
N MET A 155 3.16 -6.92 -13.86
CA MET A 155 2.68 -7.90 -12.88
C MET A 155 1.63 -7.31 -11.94
N CYS A 156 1.84 -6.09 -11.43
CA CYS A 156 0.84 -5.38 -10.65
C CYS A 156 -0.47 -5.21 -11.43
N LYS A 157 -0.40 -4.78 -12.70
CA LYS A 157 -1.59 -4.61 -13.55
C LYS A 157 -2.33 -5.92 -13.78
N ILE A 158 -1.63 -7.01 -14.03
CA ILE A 158 -2.22 -8.35 -14.19
C ILE A 158 -2.92 -8.78 -12.89
N HIS A 159 -2.28 -8.60 -11.73
CA HIS A 159 -2.90 -8.91 -10.45
C HIS A 159 -4.13 -8.06 -10.16
N ILE A 160 -4.10 -6.75 -10.45
CA ILE A 160 -5.26 -5.86 -10.30
C ILE A 160 -6.39 -6.33 -11.21
N SER A 161 -6.09 -6.67 -12.47
CA SER A 161 -7.07 -7.18 -13.42
C SER A 161 -7.70 -8.50 -12.96
N ASN A 162 -6.89 -9.46 -12.53
CA ASN A 162 -7.35 -10.78 -12.11
C ASN A 162 -8.14 -10.75 -10.80
N ASN A 163 -7.78 -9.86 -9.87
CA ASN A 163 -8.46 -9.72 -8.59
C ASN A 163 -9.67 -8.77 -8.65
N ARG A 164 -9.94 -8.15 -9.81
CA ARG A 164 -11.08 -7.26 -9.99
C ARG A 164 -12.37 -8.07 -9.95
N ILE A 165 -13.20 -7.80 -8.94
CA ILE A 165 -14.54 -8.36 -8.84
C ILE A 165 -15.47 -7.55 -9.76
N ASN A 166 -15.78 -8.11 -10.94
CA ASN A 166 -16.69 -7.48 -11.90
C ASN A 166 -18.17 -7.63 -11.52
N GLY A 167 -18.50 -8.60 -10.68
CA GLY A 167 -19.83 -8.87 -10.17
C GLY A 167 -19.85 -10.16 -9.35
N LEU A 168 -20.94 -10.40 -8.64
CA LEU A 168 -21.19 -11.64 -7.92
C LEU A 168 -22.63 -12.12 -8.16
N PRO A 169 -22.86 -13.44 -8.21
CA PRO A 169 -24.21 -13.98 -8.18
C PRO A 169 -24.78 -13.82 -6.76
N ILE A 170 -25.81 -12.99 -6.61
CA ILE A 170 -26.52 -12.76 -5.34
C ILE A 170 -27.98 -13.14 -5.57
N ASN A 171 -28.48 -14.13 -4.82
CA ASN A 171 -29.86 -14.65 -4.95
C ASN A 171 -30.22 -15.06 -6.40
N GLY A 172 -29.26 -15.64 -7.14
CA GLY A 172 -29.46 -16.07 -8.52
C GLY A 172 -29.37 -14.95 -9.58
N LEU A 173 -29.15 -13.69 -9.18
CA LEU A 173 -28.99 -12.56 -10.08
C LEU A 173 -27.53 -12.07 -10.11
N TRP A 174 -27.04 -11.70 -11.28
CA TRP A 174 -25.69 -11.12 -11.43
C TRP A 174 -25.69 -9.66 -10.98
N GLU A 175 -25.07 -9.40 -9.83
CA GLU A 175 -24.99 -8.06 -9.23
C GLU A 175 -23.62 -7.44 -9.51
N THR A 176 -23.62 -6.17 -9.93
CA THR A 176 -22.40 -5.40 -10.28
C THR A 176 -22.23 -4.16 -9.41
N ARG A 177 -23.27 -3.75 -8.66
CA ARG A 177 -23.25 -2.57 -7.80
C ARG A 177 -22.32 -2.79 -6.59
N PRO A 178 -21.27 -1.95 -6.40
CA PRO A 178 -20.29 -2.14 -5.33
C PRO A 178 -20.90 -2.25 -3.93
N ASN A 179 -21.94 -1.48 -3.62
CA ASN A 179 -22.58 -1.49 -2.29
C ASN A 179 -23.24 -2.83 -1.95
N HIS A 180 -23.91 -3.45 -2.92
CA HIS A 180 -24.53 -4.77 -2.73
C HIS A 180 -23.48 -5.87 -2.61
N ILE A 181 -22.47 -5.84 -3.49
CA ILE A 181 -21.32 -6.76 -3.44
C ILE A 181 -20.62 -6.68 -2.08
N LYS A 182 -20.32 -5.47 -1.58
CA LYS A 182 -19.70 -5.25 -0.26
C LYS A 182 -20.54 -5.84 0.86
N LYS A 183 -21.85 -5.59 0.85
CA LYS A 183 -22.77 -6.07 1.88
C LYS A 183 -22.81 -7.60 1.90
N GLU A 184 -22.89 -8.23 0.74
CA GLU A 184 -22.93 -9.69 0.62
C GLU A 184 -21.62 -10.33 1.07
N VAL A 185 -20.47 -9.81 0.63
CA VAL A 185 -19.15 -10.29 1.05
C VAL A 185 -18.99 -10.16 2.58
N MET A 186 -19.41 -9.03 3.16
CA MET A 186 -19.39 -8.82 4.61
C MET A 186 -20.27 -9.83 5.35
N HIS A 187 -21.49 -10.06 4.85
CA HIS A 187 -22.41 -11.04 5.40
C HIS A 187 -21.82 -12.45 5.36
N PHE A 188 -21.31 -12.88 4.21
CA PHE A 188 -20.68 -14.18 4.02
C PHE A 188 -19.55 -14.45 5.03
N TYR A 189 -18.60 -13.51 5.18
CA TYR A 189 -17.49 -13.69 6.10
C TYR A 189 -17.91 -13.57 7.57
N ARG A 190 -18.91 -12.73 7.90
CA ARG A 190 -19.46 -12.66 9.25
C ARG A 190 -20.02 -14.00 9.69
N GLU A 191 -20.81 -14.66 8.85
CA GLU A 191 -21.37 -15.98 9.18
C GLU A 191 -20.29 -17.06 9.18
N LYS A 192 -19.33 -17.01 8.23
CA LYS A 192 -18.22 -17.97 8.17
C LYS A 192 -17.32 -17.95 9.41
N PHE A 193 -17.06 -16.77 9.98
CA PHE A 193 -16.22 -16.60 11.17
C PHE A 193 -17.01 -16.49 12.47
N LYS A 194 -18.32 -16.74 12.43
CA LYS A 194 -19.15 -16.80 13.63
C LYS A 194 -18.73 -18.01 14.47
N GLU A 195 -18.44 -17.77 15.74
CA GLU A 195 -18.07 -18.82 16.69
C GLU A 195 -19.23 -19.82 16.83
N GLN A 196 -19.03 -21.06 16.35
CA GLN A 196 -20.05 -22.11 16.40
C GLN A 196 -20.09 -22.84 17.75
N ARG A 197 -19.04 -22.69 18.58
CA ARG A 197 -18.94 -23.34 19.90
C ARG A 197 -18.93 -22.30 21.01
N PRO A 198 -19.95 -22.27 21.89
CA PRO A 198 -20.00 -21.33 23.01
C PRO A 198 -18.91 -21.58 24.06
N SER A 199 -18.38 -22.80 24.17
CA SER A 199 -17.25 -23.12 25.05
C SER A 199 -16.00 -23.47 24.25
N LYS A 200 -14.94 -22.69 24.45
CA LYS A 200 -13.58 -23.08 24.03
C LYS A 200 -12.99 -23.99 25.10
N PRO A 201 -12.35 -25.12 24.73
CA PRO A 201 -11.55 -25.87 25.69
C PRO A 201 -10.45 -24.95 26.23
N CYS A 202 -10.29 -24.94 27.56
CA CYS A 202 -9.22 -24.21 28.20
C CYS A 202 -7.89 -24.85 27.78
N ILE A 203 -7.03 -24.10 27.09
CA ILE A 203 -5.68 -24.57 26.77
C ILE A 203 -4.82 -24.35 28.02
N ILE A 204 -4.60 -25.42 28.77
CA ILE A 204 -3.69 -25.41 29.92
C ILE A 204 -2.29 -25.63 29.36
N PHE A 205 -1.47 -24.58 29.34
CA PHE A 205 -0.04 -24.72 29.04
C PHE A 205 0.70 -25.09 30.33
N GLU A 206 1.01 -26.38 30.51
CA GLU A 206 1.94 -26.80 31.56
C GLU A 206 3.35 -26.29 31.23
N GLY A 207 3.85 -25.34 32.01
CA GLY A 207 5.22 -24.82 31.91
C GLY A 207 5.36 -23.29 31.81
N ILE A 208 4.30 -22.54 31.51
CA ILE A 208 4.33 -21.07 31.49
C ILE A 208 3.65 -20.55 32.76
N LYS A 209 4.45 -20.16 33.76
CA LYS A 209 3.97 -19.77 35.10
C LYS A 209 3.09 -18.51 35.15
N ASN A 210 2.86 -17.79 34.04
CA ASN A 210 1.98 -16.62 34.00
C ASN A 210 1.30 -16.49 32.63
N CYS A 211 0.21 -17.22 32.41
CA CYS A 211 -0.73 -16.90 31.33
C CYS A 211 -1.96 -16.22 31.97
N PRO A 212 -2.24 -14.93 31.69
CA PRO A 212 -3.40 -14.26 32.28
C PRO A 212 -4.67 -14.99 31.85
N ARG A 213 -5.45 -15.43 32.84
CA ARG A 213 -6.71 -16.15 32.65
C ARG A 213 -7.59 -15.39 31.66
N LEU A 214 -7.91 -16.01 30.52
CA LEU A 214 -9.01 -15.55 29.69
C LEU A 214 -10.31 -15.86 30.44
N ILE A 215 -10.76 -14.88 31.24
CA ILE A 215 -11.99 -14.98 32.02
C ILE A 215 -13.18 -15.02 31.06
N LYS A 216 -14.13 -15.92 31.36
CA LYS A 216 -15.36 -16.21 30.61
C LYS A 216 -16.25 -14.96 30.46
N PRO A 217 -17.02 -14.83 29.37
CA PRO A 217 -17.99 -13.75 29.22
C PRO A 217 -19.21 -13.95 30.12
N SER A 218 -19.70 -12.86 30.70
CA SER A 218 -21.09 -12.68 31.18
C SER A 218 -22.02 -12.32 30.03
#